data_AF-A0A7J4LHI4-F1
#
_entry.id   AF-A0A7J4LHI4-F1
#
_cell.length_a   1.000
_cell.length_b   1.000
_cell.length_c   1.000
_cell.angle_alpha   90.00
_cell.angle_beta   90.00
_cell.angle_gamma   90.00
#
_symmetry.space_group_name_H-M   'P 1'
#
loop_
_entity.id
_entity.type
_entity.pdbx_description
1 polymer ?
#
loop_
_entity_poly.entity_id
_entity_poly.type
_entity_poly.pdbx_seq_one_letter_code
_entity_poly.pdbx_strand_id
1 'polypeptide(L)'
;MTYEADDLGRIGKVIPEPHHMEYYDRNSLNEIKKLIDKNRYDRREQIEEHLQFLERLADKLKSTLDQEQSYGETAWMLKKDVEDVRKTFAALSTLLDKY
;
A
#
# COMPACT_ATOMS: atom_id res chain seq x y z
N MET A 1 45.11 14.04 -13.90
CA MET A 1 43.74 14.52 -14.13
C MET A 1 43.07 13.46 -15.00
N THR A 2 42.39 12.52 -14.36
CA THR A 2 41.72 11.39 -15.02
C THR A 2 40.32 11.34 -14.44
N TYR A 3 39.36 11.76 -15.24
CA TYR A 3 37.95 11.51 -15.00
C TYR A 3 37.68 10.12 -15.57
N GLU A 4 37.42 9.15 -14.71
CA GLU A 4 36.73 7.92 -15.09
C GLU A 4 35.40 7.93 -14.34
N ALA A 5 34.36 8.24 -15.12
CA ALA A 5 32.98 8.13 -14.71
C ALA A 5 32.58 6.66 -14.80
N ASP A 6 32.11 6.10 -13.68
CA ASP A 6 31.11 5.03 -13.67
C ASP A 6 30.36 5.10 -12.33
N ASP A 7 29.69 6.24 -12.15
CA ASP A 7 28.61 6.44 -11.21
C ASP A 7 27.35 5.93 -11.92
N LEU A 8 26.96 4.67 -11.68
CA LEU A 8 25.61 4.09 -11.92
C LEU A 8 25.64 2.56 -11.77
N GLY A 9 25.47 2.05 -10.54
CA GLY A 9 25.37 0.59 -10.37
C GLY A 9 24.90 0.06 -9.01
N ARG A 10 24.84 0.90 -7.97
CA ARG A 10 24.22 0.52 -6.70
C ARG A 10 22.83 1.14 -6.60
N ILE A 11 21.88 0.61 -7.36
CA ILE A 11 20.54 0.48 -6.77
C ILE A 11 20.73 -0.50 -5.61
N GLY A 12 21.04 0.04 -4.43
CA GLY A 12 21.07 -0.73 -3.20
C GLY A 12 19.77 -1.51 -3.18
N LYS A 13 19.88 -2.84 -3.21
CA LYS A 13 18.75 -3.75 -3.08
C LYS A 13 18.05 -3.29 -1.81
N VAL A 14 16.95 -2.55 -1.95
CA VAL A 14 16.14 -2.11 -0.82
C VAL A 14 15.61 -3.43 -0.30
N ILE A 15 16.28 -3.98 0.70
CA ILE A 15 15.77 -5.13 1.43
C ILE A 15 14.50 -4.57 2.06
N PRO A 16 13.30 -4.98 1.61
CA PRO A 16 12.09 -4.52 2.26
C PRO A 16 12.23 -4.93 3.72
N GLU A 17 12.20 -3.96 4.63
CA GLU A 17 12.15 -4.27 6.05
C GLU A 17 10.93 -5.19 6.24
N PRO A 18 11.10 -6.35 6.88
CA PRO A 18 10.06 -7.41 6.90
C PRO A 18 8.72 -6.94 7.49
N HIS A 19 8.72 -5.82 8.22
CA HIS A 19 7.58 -5.27 8.93
C HIS A 19 6.94 -4.05 8.23
N HIS A 20 7.14 -3.89 6.92
CA HIS A 20 6.65 -2.74 6.17
C HIS A 20 5.88 -3.14 4.92
N MET A 21 4.82 -2.39 4.63
CA MET A 21 4.17 -2.43 3.32
C MET A 21 5.20 -2.14 2.22
N GLU A 22 5.15 -2.91 1.14
CA GLU A 22 6.04 -2.70 0.00
C GLU A 22 5.86 -1.29 -0.57
N TYR A 23 6.95 -0.69 -1.05
CA TYR A 23 6.94 0.68 -1.57
C TYR A 23 5.87 0.90 -2.65
N TYR A 24 5.71 -0.07 -3.55
CA TYR A 24 4.71 -0.03 -4.61
C TYR A 24 3.28 -0.06 -4.07
N ASP A 25 3.00 -0.93 -3.09
CA ASP A 25 1.67 -1.04 -2.47
C ASP A 25 1.29 0.27 -1.75
N ARG A 26 2.26 0.88 -1.06
CA ARG A 26 2.08 2.15 -0.36
C ARG A 26 1.85 3.32 -1.32
N ASN A 27 2.56 3.33 -2.45
CA ASN A 27 2.35 4.35 -3.47
C ASN A 27 0.94 4.25 -4.08
N SER A 28 0.51 3.03 -4.43
CA SER A 28 -0.83 2.75 -4.94
C SER A 28 -1.92 3.16 -3.95
N LEU A 29 -1.76 2.84 -2.66
CA LEU A 29 -2.69 3.28 -1.60
C LEU A 29 -2.79 4.81 -1.54
N ASN A 30 -1.66 5.53 -1.60
CA ASN A 30 -1.65 6.99 -1.61
C ASN A 30 -2.31 7.58 -2.86
N GLU A 31 -2.14 6.96 -4.03
CA GLU A 31 -2.83 7.39 -5.24
C GLU A 31 -4.34 7.22 -5.12
N ILE A 32 -4.81 6.08 -4.61
CA ILE A 32 -6.24 5.83 -4.35
C ILE A 32 -6.79 6.88 -3.37
N LYS A 33 -6.08 7.17 -2.27
CA LYS A 33 -6.50 8.21 -1.31
C LYS A 33 -6.61 9.59 -1.97
N LYS A 34 -5.68 9.94 -2.85
CA LYS A 34 -5.74 11.20 -3.62
C LYS A 34 -6.93 11.21 -4.59
N LEU A 35 -7.29 10.08 -5.20
CA LEU A 35 -8.44 9.98 -6.09
C LEU A 35 -9.77 10.13 -5.33
N ILE A 36 -9.88 9.50 -4.15
CA ILE A 36 -11.01 9.67 -3.22
C ILE A 36 -11.15 11.13 -2.82
N ASP A 37 -10.06 11.75 -2.35
CA ASP A 37 -10.05 13.14 -1.86
C ASP A 37 -10.48 14.14 -2.95
N LYS A 38 -10.01 13.91 -4.18
CA LYS A 38 -10.38 14.72 -5.35
C LYS A 38 -11.73 14.36 -5.97
N ASN A 39 -12.40 13.31 -5.48
CA ASN A 39 -13.61 12.73 -6.04
C ASN A 39 -13.53 12.52 -7.57
N ARG A 40 -12.39 11.99 -8.05
CA ARG A 40 -12.06 11.86 -9.49
C ARG A 40 -12.32 10.47 -10.05
N TYR A 41 -13.28 9.76 -9.49
CA TYR A 41 -13.71 8.51 -10.11
C TYR A 41 -14.65 8.84 -11.25
N ASP A 42 -14.26 8.50 -12.48
CA ASP A 42 -15.09 8.71 -13.66
C ASP A 42 -15.98 7.48 -13.94
N ARG A 43 -15.58 6.30 -13.44
CA ARG A 43 -16.25 5.02 -13.71
C ARG A 43 -16.36 4.17 -12.45
N ARG A 44 -17.52 3.51 -12.31
CA ARG A 44 -17.77 2.51 -11.26
C ARG A 44 -16.76 1.37 -11.28
N GLU A 45 -16.40 0.88 -12.47
CA GLU A 45 -15.42 -0.20 -12.63
C GLU A 45 -14.06 0.12 -12.01
N GLN A 46 -13.58 1.38 -12.11
CA GLN A 46 -12.33 1.80 -11.49
C GLN A 46 -12.40 1.76 -9.96
N ILE A 47 -13.56 2.10 -9.40
CA ILE A 47 -13.81 1.99 -7.95
C ILE A 47 -13.73 0.50 -7.55
N GLU A 48 -14.36 -0.39 -8.31
CA GLU A 48 -14.33 -1.84 -8.05
C GLU A 48 -12.92 -2.43 -8.17
N GLU A 49 -12.14 -2.04 -9.18
CA GLU A 49 -10.73 -2.46 -9.32
C GLU A 49 -9.88 -2.04 -8.12
N HIS A 50 -10.06 -0.82 -7.63
CA HIS A 50 -9.34 -0.35 -6.44
C HIS A 50 -9.82 -1.02 -5.15
N LEU A 51 -11.11 -1.35 -5.03
CA LEU A 51 -11.61 -2.16 -3.90
C LEU A 51 -10.94 -3.54 -3.90
N GLN A 52 -10.85 -4.20 -5.05
CA GLN A 52 -10.17 -5.49 -5.15
C GLN A 52 -8.68 -5.39 -4.80
N PHE A 53 -8.00 -4.33 -5.24
CA PHE A 53 -6.62 -4.08 -4.84
C PHE A 53 -6.47 -3.90 -3.32
N LEU A 54 -7.32 -3.07 -2.71
CA LEU A 54 -7.29 -2.81 -1.27
C LEU A 54 -7.63 -4.06 -0.45
N GLU A 55 -8.54 -4.91 -0.93
CA GLU A 55 -8.87 -6.19 -0.30
C GLU A 55 -7.68 -7.14 -0.30
N ARG A 56 -7.04 -7.33 -1.47
CA ARG A 56 -5.82 -8.16 -1.57
C ARG A 56 -4.69 -7.63 -0.71
N LEU A 57 -4.53 -6.31 -0.64
CA LEU A 57 -3.53 -5.67 0.19
C LEU A 57 -3.81 -5.89 1.68
N ALA A 58 -5.07 -5.78 2.10
CA ALA A 58 -5.48 -6.06 3.48
C ALA A 58 -5.22 -7.52 3.86
N ASP A 59 -5.53 -8.48 2.99
CA ASP A 59 -5.25 -9.91 3.24
C ASP A 59 -3.75 -10.19 3.33
N LYS A 60 -2.94 -9.60 2.44
CA LYS A 60 -1.49 -9.71 2.47
C LYS A 60 -0.93 -9.18 3.79
N LEU A 61 -1.32 -7.97 4.20
CA LEU A 61 -0.88 -7.39 5.46
C LEU A 61 -1.36 -8.21 6.67
N LYS A 62 -2.58 -8.75 6.64
CA LYS A 62 -3.09 -9.60 7.71
C LYS A 62 -2.29 -10.88 7.85
N SER A 63 -1.93 -11.52 6.73
CA SER A 63 -1.07 -12.71 6.71
C SER A 63 0.31 -12.40 7.29
N THR A 64 0.92 -11.28 6.89
CA THR A 64 2.19 -10.82 7.48
C THR A 64 2.02 -10.57 8.98
N LEU A 65 0.94 -9.93 9.42
CA LEU A 65 0.71 -9.63 10.83
C LEU A 65 0.56 -10.89 11.70
N ASP A 66 -0.12 -11.91 11.19
CA ASP A 66 -0.33 -13.19 11.88
C ASP A 66 0.99 -13.96 12.06
N GLN A 67 1.84 -13.94 11.02
CA GLN A 67 3.20 -14.49 11.09
C GLN A 67 4.03 -13.72 12.12
N GLU A 68 3.99 -12.39 12.10
CA GLU A 68 4.76 -11.54 13.00
C GLU A 68 4.34 -11.64 14.47
N GLN A 69 3.04 -11.77 14.74
CA GLN A 69 2.55 -12.06 16.10
C GLN A 69 3.11 -13.37 16.65
N SER A 70 3.42 -14.34 15.78
CA SER A 70 4.04 -15.61 16.16
C SER A 70 5.52 -15.46 16.53
N TYR A 71 6.22 -14.45 16.01
CA TYR A 71 7.64 -14.18 16.30
C TYR A 71 7.88 -13.15 17.43
N GLY A 72 6.82 -12.50 17.94
CA GLY A 72 6.90 -11.61 19.10
C GLY A 72 7.48 -10.22 18.81
N GLU A 73 7.71 -9.88 17.54
CA GLU A 73 8.16 -8.54 17.14
C GLU A 73 6.96 -7.59 17.04
N THR A 74 7.19 -6.32 17.40
CA THR A 74 6.10 -5.34 17.50
C THR A 74 5.70 -4.86 16.11
N ALA A 75 4.72 -5.51 15.48
CA ALA A 75 4.13 -5.12 14.19
C ALA A 75 3.21 -3.88 14.27
N TRP A 76 3.52 -2.89 15.12
CA TRP A 76 2.67 -1.70 15.31
C TRP A 76 2.50 -0.89 14.03
N MET A 77 3.55 -0.81 13.20
CA MET A 77 3.49 -0.15 11.88
C MET A 77 2.55 -0.90 10.95
N LEU A 78 2.63 -2.23 10.93
CA LEU A 78 1.77 -3.08 10.11
C LEU A 78 0.30 -3.00 10.53
N LYS A 79 0.02 -2.92 11.84
CA LYS A 79 -1.34 -2.65 12.37
C LYS A 79 -1.88 -1.31 11.84
N LYS A 80 -1.05 -0.27 11.86
CA LYS A 80 -1.42 1.06 11.37
C LYS A 80 -1.69 1.03 9.86
N ASP A 81 -0.87 0.32 9.09
CA ASP A 81 -1.06 0.15 7.64
C ASP A 81 -2.36 -0.60 7.33
N VAL A 82 -2.68 -1.68 8.07
CA VAL A 82 -3.96 -2.40 7.93
C VAL A 82 -5.15 -1.47 8.23
N GLU A 83 -5.06 -0.65 9.28
CA GLU A 83 -6.11 0.30 9.62
C GLU A 83 -6.29 1.36 8.53
N ASP A 84 -5.20 1.86 7.94
CA ASP A 84 -5.25 2.83 6.85
C ASP A 84 -5.90 2.24 5.58
N VAL A 85 -5.54 1.01 5.21
CA VAL A 85 -6.16 0.28 4.10
C VAL A 85 -7.66 0.09 4.35
N ARG A 86 -8.07 -0.33 5.56
CA ARG A 86 -9.50 -0.51 5.90
C ARG A 86 -10.29 0.80 5.85
N LYS A 87 -9.71 1.91 6.32
CA LYS A 87 -10.34 3.24 6.23
C LYS A 87 -10.51 3.66 4.77
N THR A 88 -9.48 3.44 3.95
CA THR A 88 -9.52 3.77 2.52
C THR A 88 -10.57 2.92 1.80
N PHE A 89 -10.65 1.62 2.10
CA PHE A 89 -11.67 0.72 1.58
C PHE A 89 -13.08 1.18 1.94
N ALA A 90 -13.33 1.54 3.22
CA ALA A 90 -14.62 2.03 3.66
C ALA A 90 -15.04 3.34 2.96
N ALA A 91 -14.09 4.27 2.78
CA ALA A 91 -14.33 5.52 2.06
C ALA A 91 -14.70 5.26 0.58
N LEU A 92 -13.98 4.34 -0.07
CA LEU A 92 -14.18 4.01 -1.47
C LEU A 92 -15.47 3.19 -1.69
N SER A 93 -15.83 2.31 -0.75
CA SER A 93 -17.11 1.60 -0.72
C SER A 93 -18.30 2.55 -0.50
N THR A 94 -18.13 3.59 0.34
CA THR A 94 -19.14 4.64 0.50
C THR A 94 -19.32 5.48 -0.78
N LEU A 95 -18.25 5.70 -1.55
CA LEU A 95 -18.34 6.32 -2.86
C LEU A 95 -19.08 5.44 -3.87
N LEU A 96 -18.83 4.12 -3.84
CA LEU A 96 -19.53 3.15 -4.69
C LEU A 96 -21.04 3.13 -4.43
N ASP A 97 -21.46 3.19 -3.16
CA ASP A 97 -22.88 3.19 -2.78
C ASP A 97 -23.64 4.44 -3.27
N LYS A 98 -22.90 5.56 -3.45
CA LYS A 98 -23.45 6.82 -3.99
C LYS A 98 -23.52 6.88 -5.52
N TYR A 99 -22.92 5.91 -6.21
CA TYR A 99 -22.83 5.81 -7.67
C TYR A 99 -23.95 4.96 -8.26
#